data_AF-A0A3D3C135-F1
#
_entry.id   AF-A0A3D3C135-F1
#
_cell.length_a   1.000
_cell.length_b   1.000
_cell.length_c   1.000
_cell.angle_alpha   90.00
_cell.angle_beta   90.00
_cell.angle_gamma   90.00
#
_symmetry.space_group_name_H-M   'P 1'
#
loop_
_entity.id
_entity.type
_entity.pdbx_description
1 polymer ?
#
loop_
_entity_poly.entity_id
_entity_poly.type
_entity_poly.pdbx_seq_one_letter_code
_entity_poly.pdbx_strand_id
1 'polypeptide(L)'
;MPEVWIKICGLTRSNDAQNAAALGANALGVVIYPPSSRAISPDQLSDIFDGIGPETQRVALFVDPEEDLVNRVLASECIDLLQFHGNEDQDF
;
A
#
# COMPACT_ATOMS: atom_id res chain seq x y z
N MET A 1 -16.05 -22.38 -7.72
CA MET A 1 -16.43 -21.07 -7.16
C MET A 1 -15.29 -20.12 -7.49
N PRO A 2 -15.53 -18.88 -7.95
CA PRO A 2 -14.42 -17.95 -8.17
C PRO A 2 -13.73 -17.68 -6.83
N GLU A 3 -12.40 -17.63 -6.87
CA GLU A 3 -11.58 -17.31 -5.71
C GLU A 3 -11.79 -15.84 -5.34
N VAL A 4 -12.09 -15.57 -4.07
CA VAL A 4 -12.33 -14.19 -3.58
C VAL A 4 -10.98 -13.54 -3.38
N TRP A 5 -10.78 -12.37 -4.01
CA TRP A 5 -9.55 -11.59 -3.85
C TRP A 5 -9.64 -10.66 -2.65
N ILE A 6 -8.72 -10.80 -1.69
CA ILE A 6 -8.76 -10.15 -0.39
C ILE A 6 -7.56 -9.19 -0.23
N LYS A 7 -7.87 -7.93 0.06
CA LYS A 7 -6.90 -6.90 0.43
C LYS A 7 -7.08 -6.48 1.89
N ILE A 8 -5.99 -6.44 2.66
CA ILE A 8 -5.95 -5.86 4.02
C ILE A 8 -5.28 -4.49 3.96
N CYS A 9 -5.96 -3.42 4.38
CA CYS A 9 -5.52 -2.05 4.11
C CYS A 9 -5.32 -1.19 5.38
N GLY A 10 -4.39 -0.24 5.31
CA GLY A 10 -4.03 0.66 6.40
C GLY A 10 -3.09 0.02 7.41
N LEU A 11 -2.18 -0.82 6.92
CA LEU A 11 -1.12 -1.43 7.71
C LEU A 11 -0.09 -0.37 8.09
N THR A 12 0.30 -0.37 9.36
CA THR A 12 1.29 0.59 9.92
C THR A 12 2.45 -0.11 10.61
N ARG A 13 2.45 -1.46 10.64
CA ARG A 13 3.42 -2.30 11.35
C ARG A 13 3.77 -3.51 10.49
N SER A 14 5.06 -3.84 10.41
CA SER A 14 5.57 -5.00 9.68
C SER A 14 4.91 -6.32 10.11
N ASN A 15 4.78 -6.53 11.42
CA ASN A 15 4.17 -7.75 11.96
C ASN A 15 2.71 -7.94 11.50
N ASP A 16 1.94 -6.87 11.30
CA ASP A 16 0.55 -7.01 10.81
C ASP A 16 0.55 -7.38 9.32
N ALA A 17 1.46 -6.81 8.54
CA ALA A 17 1.63 -7.14 7.12
C ALA A 17 2.02 -8.61 6.94
N GLN A 18 3.01 -9.08 7.71
CA GLN A 18 3.47 -10.47 7.68
C GLN A 18 2.36 -11.46 8.09
N ASN A 19 1.61 -11.15 9.16
CA ASN A 19 0.51 -11.99 9.58
C ASN A 19 -0.62 -12.05 8.53
N ALA A 20 -0.95 -10.92 7.91
CA ALA A 20 -1.96 -10.88 6.85
C ALA A 20 -1.54 -11.68 5.61
N ALA A 21 -0.27 -11.57 5.19
CA ALA A 21 0.29 -12.39 4.10
C ALA A 21 0.25 -13.88 4.45
N ALA A 22 0.69 -14.26 5.65
CA ALA A 22 0.68 -15.66 6.11
C ALA A 22 -0.74 -16.27 6.18
N LEU A 23 -1.76 -15.45 6.39
CA LEU A 23 -3.17 -15.85 6.37
C LEU A 23 -3.77 -15.93 4.95
N GLY A 24 -3.00 -15.61 3.92
CA GLY A 24 -3.42 -15.72 2.52
C GLY A 24 -4.07 -14.46 1.94
N ALA A 25 -3.79 -13.27 2.49
CA ALA A 25 -4.20 -12.03 1.83
C ALA A 25 -3.53 -11.91 0.45
N ASN A 26 -4.30 -11.58 -0.58
CA ASN A 26 -3.77 -11.37 -1.92
C ASN A 26 -3.06 -10.03 -2.06
N ALA A 27 -3.44 -9.05 -1.23
CA ALA A 27 -2.79 -7.75 -1.20
C ALA A 27 -2.77 -7.10 0.19
N LEU A 28 -1.77 -6.24 0.38
CA LEU A 28 -1.52 -5.47 1.59
C LEU A 28 -1.46 -3.99 1.22
N GLY A 29 -2.18 -3.16 1.96
CA GLY A 29 -2.30 -1.73 1.69
C GLY A 29 -1.73 -0.87 2.78
N VAL A 30 -0.98 0.16 2.40
CA VAL A 30 -0.56 1.27 3.26
C VAL A 30 -1.28 2.55 2.81
N VAL A 31 -1.38 3.53 3.73
CA VAL A 31 -2.05 4.81 3.44
C VAL A 31 -0.99 5.92 3.45
N ILE A 32 -0.79 6.55 2.30
CA ILE A 32 0.09 7.70 2.11
C ILE A 32 -0.78 8.96 2.01
N TYR A 33 -1.43 9.31 3.12
CA TYR A 33 -2.31 10.47 3.24
C TYR A 33 -2.31 10.98 4.69
N PRO A 34 -1.59 12.07 5.03
CA PRO A 34 -1.34 12.50 6.41
C PRO A 34 -2.58 12.67 7.30
N PRO A 35 -3.75 13.12 6.81
CA PRO A 35 -4.96 13.22 7.63
C PRO A 35 -5.53 11.88 8.14
N SER A 36 -5.11 10.75 7.57
CA SER A 36 -5.51 9.43 8.03
C SER A 36 -4.80 9.04 9.33
N SER A 37 -5.51 8.47 10.30
CA SER A 37 -4.88 7.89 11.51
C SER A 37 -3.98 6.67 11.23
N ARG A 38 -4.05 6.12 10.02
CA ARG A 38 -3.25 5.00 9.53
C ARG A 38 -2.17 5.45 8.54
N ALA A 39 -1.90 6.75 8.46
CA ALA A 39 -0.90 7.30 7.56
C ALA A 39 0.52 6.83 7.93
N ILE A 40 1.32 6.56 6.91
CA ILE A 40 2.76 6.34 7.02
C ILE A 40 3.50 7.25 6.05
N SER A 41 4.79 7.48 6.27
CA SER A 41 5.66 8.13 5.27
C SER A 41 6.19 7.11 4.25
N PRO A 42 6.56 7.54 3.03
CA PRO A 42 7.23 6.67 2.06
C PRO A 42 8.50 6.00 2.59
N ASP A 43 9.19 6.65 3.52
CA ASP A 43 10.44 6.13 4.09
C ASP A 43 10.20 4.90 5.01
N GLN A 44 8.94 4.61 5.38
CA GLN A 44 8.56 3.45 6.20
C GLN A 44 8.17 2.22 5.36
N LEU A 45 8.13 2.35 4.02
CA LEU A 45 7.63 1.29 3.13
C LEU A 45 8.46 0.00 3.22
N SER A 46 9.79 0.13 3.21
CA SER A 46 10.72 -1.00 3.32
C SER A 46 10.50 -1.78 4.61
N ASP A 47 10.31 -1.07 5.72
CA ASP A 47 10.15 -1.68 7.03
C ASP A 47 8.80 -2.39 7.15
N ILE A 48 7.73 -1.79 6.62
CA ILE A 48 6.38 -2.37 6.69
C ILE A 48 6.23 -3.60 5.80
N PHE A 49 6.88 -3.61 4.64
CA PHE A 49 6.82 -4.73 3.69
C PHE A 49 8.02 -5.68 3.80
N ASP A 50 8.82 -5.57 4.86
CA ASP A 50 9.92 -6.49 5.12
C ASP A 50 9.42 -7.94 5.23
N GLY A 51 10.07 -8.83 4.47
CA GLY A 51 9.73 -10.26 4.42
C GLY A 51 8.45 -10.61 3.65
N ILE A 52 7.80 -9.66 2.97
CA ILE A 52 6.63 -9.95 2.12
C ILE A 52 7.11 -10.50 0.76
N GLY A 53 6.65 -11.70 0.42
CA GLY A 53 6.97 -12.38 -0.83
C GLY A 53 6.19 -11.84 -2.05
N PRO A 54 6.62 -12.19 -3.27
CA PRO A 54 6.00 -11.73 -4.52
C PRO A 54 4.58 -12.24 -4.75
N GLU A 55 4.12 -13.23 -3.98
CA GLU A 55 2.75 -13.76 -4.00
C GLU A 55 1.69 -12.79 -3.45
N THR A 56 2.11 -11.76 -2.71
CA THR A 56 1.22 -10.78 -2.08
C THR A 56 1.50 -9.38 -2.61
N GLN A 57 0.51 -8.76 -3.26
CA GLN A 57 0.67 -7.43 -3.84
C GLN A 57 0.72 -6.33 -2.77
N ARG A 58 1.58 -5.34 -2.96
CA ARG A 58 1.78 -4.19 -2.07
C ARG A 58 1.16 -2.97 -2.72
N VAL A 59 0.24 -2.32 -2.00
CA VAL A 59 -0.60 -1.23 -2.52
C VAL A 59 -0.38 0.04 -1.71
N ALA A 60 -0.05 1.15 -2.39
CA ALA A 60 -0.03 2.47 -1.78
C ALA A 60 -1.34 3.21 -2.10
N LEU A 61 -2.06 3.62 -1.06
CA LEU A 61 -3.27 4.43 -1.18
C LEU A 61 -2.95 5.91 -1.01
N PHE A 62 -3.48 6.73 -1.90
CA PHE A 62 -3.40 8.19 -1.86
C PHE A 62 -4.80 8.81 -1.87
N VAL A 63 -4.87 10.08 -1.47
CA VAL A 63 -6.05 10.93 -1.62
C VAL A 63 -5.53 12.28 -2.10
N ASP A 64 -5.81 12.60 -3.35
CA ASP A 64 -5.41 13.84 -4.03
C ASP A 64 -3.91 14.16 -3.84
N PRO A 65 -2.97 13.24 -4.17
CA PRO A 65 -1.55 13.46 -3.94
C PRO A 65 -0.95 14.41 -4.98
N GLU A 66 0.16 15.06 -4.62
CA GLU A 66 1.06 15.66 -5.59
C GLU A 66 1.85 14.56 -6.34
N GLU A 67 2.15 14.74 -7.62
CA GLU A 67 2.92 13.78 -8.44
C GLU A 67 4.27 13.41 -7.81
N ASP A 68 4.97 14.38 -7.21
CA ASP A 68 6.25 14.17 -6.56
C ASP A 68 6.16 13.13 -5.42
N LEU A 69 5.03 13.10 -4.71
CA LEU A 69 4.82 12.11 -3.65
C LEU A 69 4.63 10.70 -4.22
N VAL A 70 3.90 10.58 -5.33
CA VAL A 70 3.72 9.31 -6.06
C VAL A 70 5.06 8.81 -6.59
N ASN A 71 5.84 9.69 -7.21
CA ASN A 71 7.17 9.38 -7.73
C ASN A 71 8.13 8.91 -6.64
N ARG A 72 8.09 9.51 -5.44
CA ARG A 72 8.86 9.03 -4.28
C ARG A 72 8.47 7.63 -3.85
N VAL A 73 7.17 7.31 -3.87
CA VAL A 73 6.70 5.97 -3.53
C VAL A 73 7.12 4.95 -4.59
N LEU A 74 7.03 5.29 -5.87
CA LEU A 74 7.50 4.43 -6.97
C LEU A 74 9.01 4.17 -6.88
N ALA A 75 9.81 5.20 -6.56
CA ALA A 75 11.26 5.09 -6.40
C ALA A 75 11.69 4.18 -5.22
N SER A 76 10.78 3.84 -4.30
CA SER A 76 11.07 2.87 -3.23
C SER A 76 11.14 1.42 -3.71
N GLU A 77 10.58 1.12 -4.90
CA GLU A 77 10.43 -0.24 -5.44
C GLU A 77 9.68 -1.23 -4.51
N CYS A 78 9.02 -0.70 -3.48
CA CYS A 78 8.29 -1.48 -2.48
C CYS A 78 6.81 -1.69 -2.82
N ILE A 79 6.30 -1.05 -3.87
CA ILE A 79 4.88 -0.99 -4.21
C ILE A 79 4.64 -1.55 -5.61
N ASP A 80 3.62 -2.39 -5.73
CA ASP A 80 3.22 -3.02 -6.98
C ASP A 80 2.02 -2.30 -7.62
N LEU A 81 1.15 -1.70 -6.80
CA LEU A 81 -0.07 -1.02 -7.24
C LEU A 81 -0.26 0.33 -6.54
N LEU A 82 -0.74 1.31 -7.31
CA LEU A 82 -1.21 2.59 -6.79
C LEU A 82 -2.74 2.55 -6.68
N GLN A 83 -3.27 3.10 -5.59
CA GLN A 83 -4.70 3.28 -5.38
C GLN A 83 -4.99 4.77 -5.12
N PHE A 84 -5.63 5.41 -6.08
CA PHE A 84 -6.17 6.76 -5.94
C PHE A 84 -7.58 6.68 -5.34
N HIS A 85 -7.83 7.42 -4.28
CA HIS A 85 -9.08 7.37 -3.50
C HIS A 85 -9.64 8.77 -3.21
N GLY A 86 -9.14 9.79 -3.88
CA GLY A 86 -9.65 11.15 -3.85
C GLY A 86 -10.56 11.44 -5.04
N ASN A 87 -10.40 12.64 -5.59
CA ASN A 87 -11.08 13.15 -6.76
C ASN A 87 -10.07 13.39 -7.90
N GLU A 88 -9.01 12.59 -7.96
CA GLU A 88 -8.05 12.60 -9.05
C GLU A 88 -8.81 12.36 -10.37
N ASP A 89 -8.49 13.16 -11.40
CA ASP A 89 -9.10 13.01 -12.71
C ASP A 89 -8.41 11.90 -13.52
N GLN A 90 -8.81 11.71 -14.77
CA GLN A 90 -8.23 10.69 -15.63
C GLN A 90 -6.85 11.08 -16.18
N ASP A 91 -6.51 12.37 -16.16
CA ASP A 91 -5.25 12.88 -16.72
C ASP A 91 -4.09 12.75 -15.72
N PHE A 92 -4.40 12.64 -14.43
CA PHE A 92 -3.47 12.30 -13.35
C PHE A 92 -2.94 10.87 -13.44
#